data_AF-A0A662HL29-F1
#
_entry.id   AF-A0A662HL29-F1
#
_cell.length_a   1.000
_cell.length_b   1.000
_cell.length_c   1.000
_cell.angle_alpha   90.00
_cell.angle_beta   90.00
_cell.angle_gamma   90.00
#
_symmetry.space_group_name_H-M   'P 1'
#
loop_
_entity.id
_entity.type
_entity.pdbx_description
1 polymer ?
#
loop_
_entity_poly.entity_id
_entity_poly.type
_entity_poly.pdbx_seq_one_letter_code
_entity_poly.pdbx_strand_id
1 'polypeptide(L)'
;MRKFNEFNVLYWVYRIGDGVKISDINRNSRRAKSVVSQLEALGLVKVEEYGRLKVVRLTAKGQRVYGKLLEALWELRLGKEREEPVEAKVSQPQRIKLEAGGLPEWLVGNPWLKVIGERGRA
;
A
#
# COMPACT_ATOMS: atom_id res chain seq x y z
N MET A 1 -9.81 -7.60 -23.87
CA MET A 1 -10.54 -7.89 -22.62
C MET A 1 -9.75 -8.92 -21.79
N ARG A 2 -9.16 -8.51 -20.65
CA ARG A 2 -8.73 -9.44 -19.59
C ARG A 2 -9.58 -9.14 -18.36
N LYS A 3 -10.37 -10.11 -17.88
CA LYS A 3 -11.12 -9.99 -16.64
C LYS A 3 -10.10 -9.94 -15.49
N PHE A 4 -9.78 -8.75 -14.98
CA PHE A 4 -8.97 -8.56 -13.78
C PHE A 4 -9.72 -9.12 -12.57
N ASN A 5 -9.56 -10.42 -12.31
CA ASN A 5 -10.19 -11.12 -11.19
C ASN A 5 -9.20 -11.42 -10.05
N GLU A 6 -8.13 -10.66 -9.94
CA GLU A 6 -7.06 -10.96 -8.98
C GLU A 6 -7.19 -10.07 -7.74
N PHE A 7 -7.45 -10.73 -6.61
CA PHE A 7 -7.29 -10.15 -5.29
C PHE A 7 -5.85 -9.62 -5.15
N ASN A 8 -5.68 -8.31 -5.22
CA ASN A 8 -4.37 -7.69 -5.04
C ASN A 8 -4.16 -7.28 -3.58
N VAL A 9 -3.34 -8.06 -2.88
CA VAL A 9 -2.94 -7.82 -1.49
C VAL A 9 -2.37 -6.41 -1.29
N LEU A 10 -1.45 -5.96 -2.16
CA LEU A 10 -0.78 -4.66 -2.00
C LEU A 10 -1.77 -3.50 -2.08
N TYR A 11 -2.69 -3.54 -3.05
CA TYR A 11 -3.74 -2.53 -3.17
C TYR A 11 -4.61 -2.47 -1.91
N TRP A 12 -5.00 -3.62 -1.36
CA TRP A 12 -5.86 -3.64 -0.18
C TRP A 12 -5.13 -3.22 1.10
N VAL A 13 -3.88 -3.63 1.28
CA VAL A 13 -3.03 -3.14 2.38
C VAL A 13 -2.87 -1.63 2.30
N TYR A 14 -2.57 -1.09 1.12
CA TYR A 14 -2.48 0.36 0.89
C TYR A 14 -3.78 1.09 1.21
N ARG A 15 -4.91 0.52 0.77
CA ARG A 15 -6.24 1.12 0.98
C ARG A 15 -6.68 1.09 2.43
N ILE A 16 -6.28 0.07 3.20
CA ILE A 16 -6.58 -0.01 4.63
C ILE A 16 -5.73 1.00 5.40
N GLY A 17 -4.44 1.13 5.08
CA GLY A 17 -3.54 2.08 5.73
C GLY A 17 -3.60 1.97 7.25
N ASP A 18 -3.89 3.06 7.94
CA ASP A 18 -3.97 3.12 9.40
C ASP A 18 -5.25 2.52 10.01
N GLY A 19 -6.22 2.20 9.16
CA GLY A 19 -7.45 1.51 9.53
C GLY A 19 -8.68 2.05 8.81
N VAL A 20 -9.64 1.17 8.54
CA VAL A 20 -10.84 1.49 7.76
C VAL A 20 -12.05 0.71 8.26
N LYS A 21 -13.24 1.31 8.22
CA LYS A 21 -14.48 0.57 8.52
C LYS A 21 -14.70 -0.49 7.44
N ILE A 22 -15.22 -1.66 7.82
CA ILE A 22 -15.54 -2.72 6.85
C ILE A 22 -16.45 -2.21 5.71
N SER A 23 -17.39 -1.32 6.02
CA SER A 23 -18.28 -0.69 5.04
C SER A 23 -17.55 0.11 3.95
N ASP A 24 -16.38 0.67 4.27
CA ASP A 24 -15.68 1.63 3.43
C ASP A 24 -14.62 0.93 2.54
N ILE A 25 -14.33 -0.34 2.82
CA ILE A 25 -13.45 -1.21 2.03
C ILE A 25 -14.02 -1.43 0.63
N ASN A 26 -15.33 -1.75 0.53
CA ASN A 26 -15.97 -1.98 -0.75
C ASN A 26 -17.48 -1.74 -0.67
N ARG A 27 -18.06 -1.10 -1.70
CA ARG A 27 -19.52 -0.93 -1.82
C ARG A 27 -20.26 -2.28 -1.80
N ASN A 28 -19.63 -3.35 -2.30
CA ASN A 28 -20.17 -4.70 -2.19
C ASN A 28 -19.74 -5.34 -0.86
N SER A 29 -20.69 -5.51 0.06
CA SER A 29 -20.45 -6.05 1.41
C SER A 29 -19.93 -7.48 1.41
N ARG A 30 -20.35 -8.34 0.47
CA ARG A 30 -19.82 -9.70 0.32
C ARG A 30 -18.35 -9.65 -0.09
N ARG A 31 -18.01 -8.76 -1.02
CA ARG A 31 -16.62 -8.57 -1.46
C ARG A 31 -15.74 -7.98 -0.36
N ALA A 32 -16.26 -7.01 0.41
CA ALA A 32 -15.55 -6.46 1.56
C ALA A 32 -15.20 -7.56 2.58
N LYS A 33 -16.19 -8.39 2.97
CA LYS A 33 -15.96 -9.53 3.88
C LYS A 33 -14.96 -10.54 3.33
N SER A 34 -15.05 -10.88 2.04
CA SER A 34 -14.12 -11.80 1.38
C SER A 34 -12.68 -11.26 1.38
N VAL A 35 -12.49 -9.98 1.07
CA VAL A 35 -11.18 -9.32 1.10
C VAL A 35 -10.59 -9.33 2.52
N VAL A 36 -11.40 -8.97 3.52
CA VAL A 36 -10.96 -8.97 4.92
C VAL A 36 -10.55 -10.36 5.36
N SER A 37 -11.37 -11.38 5.09
CA SER A 37 -11.07 -12.77 5.43
C SER A 37 -9.77 -13.26 4.78
N GLN A 38 -9.52 -12.90 3.52
CA GLN A 38 -8.26 -13.25 2.84
C GLN A 38 -7.05 -12.54 3.46
N LEU A 39 -7.17 -11.28 3.85
CA LEU A 39 -6.08 -10.55 4.52
C LEU A 39 -5.83 -11.03 5.96
N GLU A 40 -6.88 -11.44 6.68
CA GLU A 40 -6.76 -12.05 8.00
C GLU A 40 -6.05 -13.41 7.92
N ALA A 41 -6.39 -14.24 6.93
CA ALA A 41 -5.73 -15.52 6.68
C ALA A 41 -4.22 -15.34 6.39
N LEU A 42 -3.82 -14.22 5.78
CA LEU A 42 -2.42 -13.86 5.55
C LEU A 42 -1.73 -13.25 6.79
N GLY A 43 -2.48 -12.99 7.86
CA GLY A 43 -2.03 -12.35 9.08
C GLY A 43 -1.70 -10.86 8.92
N LEU A 44 -2.26 -10.20 7.89
CA LEU A 44 -1.96 -8.80 7.56
C LEU A 44 -2.89 -7.80 8.23
N VAL A 45 -4.11 -8.22 8.56
CA VAL A 45 -5.11 -7.37 9.21
C VAL A 45 -5.72 -8.07 10.41
N LYS A 46 -6.34 -7.28 11.28
CA LYS A 46 -7.23 -7.70 12.35
C LYS A 46 -8.51 -6.88 12.29
N VAL A 47 -9.63 -7.48 12.68
CA VAL A 47 -10.90 -6.78 12.87
C VAL A 47 -11.06 -6.42 14.34
N GLU A 48 -11.27 -5.15 14.62
CA GLU A 48 -11.61 -4.63 15.95
C GLU A 48 -13.09 -4.23 15.96
N GLU A 49 -13.80 -4.67 17.00
CA GLU A 49 -15.22 -4.38 17.17
C GLU A 49 -15.41 -3.26 18.20
N TYR A 50 -16.08 -2.19 17.78
CA TYR A 50 -16.45 -1.05 18.60
C TYR A 50 -17.98 -0.93 18.59
N GLY A 51 -18.63 -1.74 19.44
CA GLY A 51 -20.08 -1.89 19.44
C GLY A 51 -20.59 -2.44 18.11
N ARG A 52 -21.36 -1.63 17.36
CA ARG A 52 -21.87 -2.03 16.03
C ARG A 52 -20.88 -1.76 14.88
N LEU A 53 -19.80 -1.04 15.15
CA LEU A 53 -18.80 -0.68 14.16
C LEU A 53 -17.70 -1.73 14.11
N LYS A 54 -17.38 -2.23 12.91
CA LYS A 54 -16.23 -3.11 12.67
C LYS A 54 -15.16 -2.35 11.90
N VAL A 55 -13.99 -2.22 12.52
CA VAL A 55 -12.83 -1.50 11.96
C VAL A 55 -11.75 -2.52 11.65
N VAL A 56 -11.24 -2.48 10.42
CA VAL A 56 -10.12 -3.31 9.97
C VAL A 56 -8.85 -2.50 10.15
N ARG A 57 -7.89 -3.05 10.88
CA ARG A 57 -6.57 -2.45 11.09
C ARG A 57 -5.47 -3.39 10.63
N LEU A 58 -4.35 -2.83 10.18
CA LEU A 58 -3.16 -3.61 9.90
C LEU A 58 -2.61 -4.23 11.19
N THR A 59 -2.12 -5.46 11.10
CA THR A 59 -1.27 -6.06 12.14
C THR A 59 0.15 -5.50 12.05
N ALA A 60 1.03 -5.84 12.99
CA ALA A 60 2.46 -5.51 12.86
C ALA A 60 3.08 -6.02 11.55
N LYS A 61 2.65 -7.21 11.08
CA LYS A 61 3.07 -7.76 9.78
C LYS A 61 2.52 -6.92 8.63
N GLY A 62 1.24 -6.54 8.68
CA GLY A 62 0.61 -5.67 7.69
C GLY A 62 1.25 -4.29 7.60
N GLN A 63 1.61 -3.69 8.74
CA GLN A 63 2.30 -2.40 8.81
C GLN A 63 3.69 -2.45 8.17
N ARG A 64 4.45 -3.53 8.37
CA ARG A 64 5.74 -3.73 7.67
C ARG A 64 5.55 -3.79 6.14
N VAL A 65 4.52 -4.49 5.67
CA VAL A 65 4.19 -4.55 4.24
C VAL A 65 3.78 -3.18 3.71
N TYR A 66 2.94 -2.46 4.46
CA TYR A 66 2.51 -1.11 4.12
C TYR A 66 3.70 -0.13 4.06
N GLY A 67 4.62 -0.18 5.03
CA GLY A 67 5.84 0.64 5.03
C GLY A 67 6.69 0.41 3.78
N LYS A 68 7.03 -0.86 3.47
CA LYS A 68 7.79 -1.21 2.26
C LYS A 68 7.08 -0.80 0.97
N LEU A 69 5.76 -0.86 0.97
CA LEU A 69 4.96 -0.42 -0.17
C LEU A 69 5.06 1.11 -0.35
N LEU A 70 4.99 1.89 0.73
CA LEU A 70 5.17 3.33 0.67
C LEU A 70 6.59 3.71 0.23
N GLU A 71 7.61 3.02 0.73
CA GLU A 71 9.01 3.19 0.28
C GLU A 71 9.14 2.95 -1.22
N ALA A 72 8.63 1.83 -1.72
CA ALA A 72 8.67 1.50 -3.16
C ALA A 72 7.92 2.53 -4.02
N LEU A 73 6.77 3.04 -3.54
CA LEU A 73 6.03 4.10 -4.24
C LEU A 73 6.77 5.42 -4.25
N TRP A 74 7.47 5.74 -3.16
CA TRP A 74 8.32 6.92 -3.04
C TRP A 74 9.50 6.84 -4.02
N GLU A 75 10.21 5.71 -4.06
CA GLU A 75 11.31 5.48 -5.01
C GLU A 75 10.86 5.59 -6.47
N LEU A 76 9.68 5.07 -6.81
CA LEU A 76 9.12 5.20 -8.16
C LEU A 76 8.76 6.65 -8.50
N ARG A 77 8.31 7.43 -7.52
CA ARG A 77 8.02 8.86 -7.70
C ARG A 77 9.31 9.66 -7.87
N LEU A 78 10.33 9.39 -7.05
CA LEU A 78 11.65 10.02 -7.16
C LEU A 78 12.39 9.61 -8.45
N GLY A 79 12.22 8.36 -8.88
CA GLY A 79 12.75 7.85 -10.14
C GLY A 79 12.11 8.52 -11.36
N LYS A 80 10.82 8.88 -11.27
CA LYS A 80 10.12 9.70 -12.27
C LYS A 80 10.57 11.17 -12.23
N GLU A 81 10.86 11.75 -11.06
CA GLU A 81 11.43 13.11 -10.95
C GLU A 81 12.85 13.23 -11.51
N ARG A 82 13.60 12.12 -11.65
CA ARG A 82 14.96 12.11 -12.20
C ARG A 82 15.03 12.19 -13.73
N GLU A 83 13.89 12.10 -14.43
CA GLU A 83 13.80 12.19 -15.90
C GLU A 83 13.29 13.55 -16.40
N GLU A 84 13.31 14.62 -15.58
CA GLU A 84 13.16 15.99 -16.06
C GLU A 84 14.49 16.76 -15.93
N PRO A 85 15.11 17.23 -17.04
CA PRO A 85 16.31 18.04 -16.95
C PRO A 85 15.91 19.51 -16.85
N VAL A 86 15.81 20.05 -15.64
CA VAL A 86 15.98 21.50 -15.46
C VAL A 86 16.73 21.78 -14.16
N GLU A 87 17.87 22.44 -14.32
CA GLU A 87 18.69 22.98 -13.25
C GLU A 87 17.85 23.84 -12.29
N ALA A 88 17.91 23.52 -11.00
CA ALA A 88 17.75 24.52 -9.95
C ALA A 88 18.53 24.10 -8.71
N LYS A 89 19.54 24.92 -8.39
CA LYS A 89 20.29 24.86 -7.14
C LYS A 89 19.37 25.08 -5.92
N VAL A 90 19.93 24.68 -4.78
CA VAL A 90 19.69 25.14 -3.40
C VAL A 90 18.68 24.35 -2.58
N SER A 91 19.24 23.48 -1.72
CA SER A 91 19.00 23.38 -0.26
C SER A 91 18.99 21.92 0.19
N GLN A 92 20.04 21.51 0.91
CA GLN A 92 20.00 20.27 1.69
C GLN A 92 18.89 20.37 2.75
N PRO A 93 18.26 19.23 3.09
CA PRO A 93 18.43 18.80 4.48
C PRO A 93 18.64 17.29 4.64
N GLN A 94 19.62 16.97 5.49
CA GLN A 94 19.74 15.78 6.33
C GLN A 94 19.65 14.41 5.64
N ARG A 95 20.84 13.87 5.33
CA ARG A 95 21.09 12.44 5.13
C ARG A 95 20.67 11.64 6.37
N ILE A 96 19.47 11.07 6.34
CA ILE A 96 19.20 9.85 7.10
C ILE A 96 19.96 8.74 6.37
N LYS A 97 20.94 8.14 7.03
CA LYS A 97 21.61 6.92 6.56
C LYS A 97 20.58 5.79 6.54
N LEU A 98 19.85 5.66 5.44
CA LEU A 98 19.13 4.43 5.10
C LEU A 98 20.18 3.48 4.54
N GLU A 99 20.50 2.44 5.30
CA GLU A 99 21.20 1.29 4.75
C GLU A 99 20.43 0.82 3.51
N ALA A 100 21.18 0.58 2.43
CA ALA A 100 20.69 0.03 1.19
C ALA A 100 20.23 -1.43 1.41
N GLY A 101 19.10 -1.59 2.09
CA GLY A 101 18.44 -2.86 2.31
C GLY A 101 17.40 -3.07 1.23
N GLY A 102 17.82 -3.74 0.15
CA GLY A 102 17.05 -3.95 -1.07
C GLY A 102 15.58 -4.29 -0.85
N LEU A 103 14.73 -3.71 -1.71
CA LEU A 103 13.35 -4.11 -1.89
C LEU A 103 13.26 -5.65 -1.87
N PRO A 104 12.33 -6.25 -1.10
CA PRO A 104 12.11 -7.68 -1.17
C PRO A 104 11.87 -8.12 -2.62
N GLU A 105 12.49 -9.21 -3.05
CA GLU A 105 12.45 -9.66 -4.46
C GLU A 105 11.02 -9.79 -5.01
N TRP A 106 10.05 -10.14 -4.16
CA TRP A 106 8.63 -10.25 -4.55
C TRP A 106 7.92 -8.90 -4.82
N LEU A 107 8.52 -7.77 -4.43
CA LEU A 107 8.07 -6.42 -4.76
C LEU A 107 8.68 -5.91 -6.07
N VAL A 108 9.88 -6.41 -6.42
CA VAL A 108 10.58 -6.03 -7.65
C VAL A 108 9.79 -6.55 -8.85
N GLY A 109 9.32 -5.63 -9.71
CA GLY A 109 8.56 -5.99 -10.92
C GLY A 109 7.05 -6.17 -10.72
N ASN A 110 6.50 -5.88 -9.53
CA ASN A 110 5.05 -6.00 -9.33
C ASN A 110 4.27 -4.93 -10.13
N PRO A 111 3.38 -5.32 -11.07
CA PRO A 111 2.69 -4.40 -11.98
C PRO A 111 1.78 -3.39 -11.25
N TRP A 112 1.38 -3.68 -10.02
CA TRP A 112 0.51 -2.81 -9.23
C TRP A 112 1.21 -1.61 -8.62
N LEU A 113 2.55 -1.62 -8.50
CA LEU A 113 3.29 -0.47 -8.00
C LEU A 113 3.09 0.77 -8.88
N LYS A 114 3.09 0.58 -10.21
CA LYS A 114 2.80 1.65 -11.18
C LYS A 114 1.38 2.20 -11.03
N VAL A 115 0.40 1.30 -10.93
CA VAL A 115 -1.03 1.65 -10.83
C VAL A 115 -1.36 2.40 -9.54
N ILE A 116 -0.74 2.01 -8.42
CA ILE A 116 -0.94 2.68 -7.13
C ILE A 116 -0.29 4.06 -7.12
N GLY A 117 0.93 4.19 -7.68
CA GLY A 117 1.62 5.48 -7.79
C GLY A 117 0.87 6.52 -8.64
N GLU A 118 0.22 6.08 -9.71
CA GLU A 118 -0.58 6.94 -10.60
C GLU A 118 -1.94 7.33 -10.02
N ARG A 119 -2.47 6.56 -9.06
CA ARG A 119 -3.79 6.80 -8.43
C ARG A 119 -3.68 7.45 -7.04
N GLY A 120 -2.56 8.08 -6.73
CA GLY A 120 -2.33 8.73 -5.43
C GLY A 120 -3.42 9.76 -5.08
N ARG A 121 -4.28 9.39 -4.11
CA ARG A 121 -5.23 10.18 -3.32
C ARG A 121 -5.72 11.50 -3.95
N ALA A 122 -6.89 11.43 -4.58
CA ALA A 122 -7.88 12.51 -4.47
C ALA A 122 -8.63 12.36 -3.14
#